data_AF-A0A3A5VK36-F1
#
_entry.id   AF-A0A3A5VK36-F1
#
_cell.length_a   1.000
_cell.length_b   1.000
_cell.length_c   1.000
_cell.angle_alpha   90.00
_cell.angle_beta   90.00
_cell.angle_gamma   90.00
#
_symmetry.space_group_name_H-M   'P 1'
#
loop_
_entity.id
_entity.type
_entity.pdbx_description
1 polymer ?
#
loop_
_entity_poly.entity_id
_entity_poly.type
_entity_poly.pdbx_seq_one_letter_code
_entity_poly.pdbx_strand_id
1 'polypeptide(L)'
;SSNHLASVLLSVNSIESSKTAIVNIRPPLAQNRVNTSAVAKACEQLGYSFSLSPKAEVDVNQNRFDVLLDEGDFGWEPTLYIVAHNPLELVDRTHQLVGALKEVAA
;
A
#
# COMPACT_ATOMS: atom_id res chain seq x y z
N SER A 1 0.13 -14.75 -13.88
CA SER A 1 0.80 -13.44 -13.93
C SER A 1 -0.19 -12.39 -13.46
N SER A 2 0.18 -11.50 -12.53
CA SER A 2 -0.72 -10.43 -12.07
C SER A 2 -0.45 -9.15 -12.87
N ASN A 3 -1.20 -8.94 -13.96
CA ASN A 3 -1.02 -7.78 -14.82
C ASN A 3 -1.28 -6.47 -14.06
N HIS A 4 -2.27 -6.48 -13.16
CA HIS A 4 -2.65 -5.30 -12.40
C HIS A 4 -1.55 -4.86 -11.42
N LEU A 5 -1.03 -5.79 -10.62
CA LEU A 5 0.04 -5.51 -9.65
C LEU A 5 1.32 -5.04 -10.35
N ALA A 6 1.65 -5.64 -11.50
CA ALA A 6 2.78 -5.22 -12.32
C ALA A 6 2.61 -3.79 -12.84
N SER A 7 1.41 -3.40 -13.30
CA SER A 7 1.12 -2.03 -13.73
C SER A 7 1.35 -1.02 -12.60
N VAL A 8 0.88 -1.31 -11.37
CA VAL A 8 1.10 -0.42 -10.22
C VAL A 8 2.59 -0.26 -9.92
N LEU A 9 3.34 -1.36 -9.89
CA LEU A 9 4.79 -1.31 -9.67
C LEU A 9 5.50 -0.49 -10.74
N LEU A 10 5.13 -0.65 -12.02
CA LEU A 10 5.72 0.13 -13.12
C LEU A 10 5.39 1.62 -12.99
N SER A 11 4.16 1.98 -12.62
CA SER A 11 3.77 3.36 -12.36
C SER A 11 4.59 3.97 -11.22
N VAL A 12 4.69 3.28 -10.08
CA VAL A 12 5.54 3.72 -8.95
C VAL A 12 6.99 3.83 -9.38
N ASN A 13 7.54 2.83 -10.07
CA ASN A 13 8.93 2.81 -10.52
C ASN A 13 9.24 3.96 -11.50
N SER A 14 8.28 4.35 -12.34
CA SER A 14 8.45 5.47 -13.28
C SER A 14 8.67 6.82 -12.57
N ILE A 15 8.19 6.95 -11.33
CA ILE A 15 8.33 8.14 -10.48
C ILE A 15 9.50 7.97 -9.50
N GLU A 16 9.58 6.81 -8.85
CA GLU A 16 10.63 6.43 -7.89
C GLU A 16 11.30 5.13 -8.35
N SER A 17 12.30 5.26 -9.24
CA SER A 17 13.00 4.14 -9.88
C SER A 17 13.66 3.12 -8.95
N SER A 18 13.82 3.48 -7.68
CA SER A 18 14.40 2.62 -6.66
C SER A 18 13.43 1.52 -6.19
N LYS A 19 12.12 1.67 -6.41
CA LYS A 19 11.09 0.69 -6.04
C LYS A 19 10.98 -0.39 -7.10
N THR A 20 11.34 -1.63 -6.77
CA THR A 20 11.37 -2.76 -7.72
C THR A 20 10.57 -3.98 -7.24
N ALA A 21 10.03 -3.92 -6.03
CA ALA A 21 9.26 -4.98 -5.42
C ALA A 21 7.92 -4.45 -4.92
N ILE A 22 6.85 -5.22 -5.11
CA ILE A 22 5.50 -4.89 -4.66
C ILE A 22 4.80 -6.14 -4.14
N VAL A 23 3.96 -5.98 -3.11
CA VAL A 23 2.95 -6.97 -2.72
C VAL A 23 1.64 -6.27 -2.46
N ASN A 24 0.54 -6.96 -2.70
CA ASN A 24 -0.77 -6.52 -2.25
C ASN A 24 -1.30 -7.42 -1.13
N ILE A 25 -1.89 -6.80 -0.12
CA ILE A 25 -2.62 -7.47 0.96
C ILE A 25 -4.02 -6.89 1.08
N ARG A 26 -4.90 -7.58 1.79
CA ARG A 26 -6.23 -7.04 2.11
C ARG A 26 -6.08 -5.90 3.13
N PRO A 27 -6.69 -4.72 2.90
CA PRO A 27 -6.68 -3.65 3.88
C PRO A 27 -7.53 -4.04 5.11
N PRO A 28 -7.26 -3.43 6.29
CA PRO A 28 -8.10 -3.61 7.46
C PRO A 28 -9.51 -3.06 7.19
N LEU A 29 -10.53 -3.73 7.74
CA LEU A 29 -11.92 -3.28 7.65
C LEU A 29 -12.42 -2.80 9.00
N ALA A 30 -13.25 -1.75 8.99
CA ALA A 30 -14.07 -1.30 10.11
C ALA A 30 -15.50 -1.09 9.61
N GLN A 31 -16.48 -1.68 10.28
CA GLN A 31 -17.90 -1.59 9.90
C GLN A 31 -18.15 -1.91 8.40
N ASN A 32 -17.48 -2.95 7.89
CA ASN A 32 -17.56 -3.41 6.50
C ASN A 32 -17.07 -2.40 5.44
N ARG A 33 -16.25 -1.43 5.84
CA ARG A 33 -15.54 -0.50 4.95
C ARG A 33 -14.05 -0.53 5.25
N VAL A 34 -13.23 -0.10 4.31
CA VAL A 34 -11.80 0.06 4.52
C VAL A 34 -11.55 1.04 5.67
N ASN A 35 -10.71 0.63 6.63
CA ASN A 35 -10.28 1.51 7.70
C ASN A 35 -9.03 2.30 7.29
N THR A 36 -9.24 3.28 6.41
CA THR A 36 -8.21 4.17 5.87
C THR A 36 -7.46 4.89 7.00
N SER A 37 -8.18 5.29 8.06
CA SER A 37 -7.57 5.96 9.21
C SER A 37 -6.57 5.08 9.97
N ALA A 38 -6.82 3.77 10.07
CA ALA A 38 -5.88 2.85 10.71
C ALA A 38 -4.63 2.64 9.86
N VAL A 39 -4.78 2.55 8.53
CA VAL A 39 -3.64 2.45 7.61
C VAL A 39 -2.77 3.70 7.69
N ALA A 40 -3.37 4.89 7.64
CA ALA A 40 -2.64 6.15 7.74
C ALA A 40 -1.87 6.27 9.06
N LYS A 41 -2.50 5.94 10.20
CA LYS A 41 -1.86 5.93 11.52
C LYS A 41 -0.72 4.92 11.62
N ALA A 42 -0.90 3.71 11.09
CA ALA A 42 0.15 2.69 11.07
C ALA A 42 1.35 3.15 10.23
N CYS A 43 1.11 3.79 9.08
CA CYS A 43 2.17 4.35 8.25
C CYS A 43 2.90 5.49 8.97
N GLU A 44 2.17 6.38 9.66
CA GLU A 44 2.74 7.46 10.46
C GLU A 44 3.66 6.92 11.57
N GLN A 45 3.22 5.90 12.32
CA GLN A 45 4.02 5.24 13.37
C GLN A 45 5.32 4.63 12.84
N LEU A 46 5.29 4.08 11.62
CA LEU A 46 6.44 3.44 10.97
C LEU A 46 7.31 4.44 10.19
N GLY A 47 6.89 5.71 10.06
CA GLY A 47 7.57 6.70 9.22
C GLY A 47 7.50 6.38 7.72
N TYR A 48 6.46 5.66 7.30
CA TYR A 48 6.20 5.30 5.91
C TYR A 48 5.39 6.38 5.19
N SER A 49 5.67 6.59 3.92
CA SER A 49 4.76 7.39 3.09
C SER A 49 3.48 6.61 2.79
N PHE A 50 2.36 7.34 2.80
CA PHE A 50 1.03 6.81 2.56
C PHE A 50 0.33 7.62 1.46
N SER A 51 -0.33 6.94 0.54
CA SER A 51 -1.18 7.56 -0.46
C SER A 51 -2.40 6.73 -0.81
N LEU A 52 -3.44 7.42 -1.27
CA LEU A 52 -4.57 6.76 -1.88
C LEU A 52 -4.24 6.44 -3.33
N SER A 53 -4.76 5.31 -3.79
CA SER A 53 -4.58 4.82 -5.15
C SER A 53 -5.91 4.27 -5.66
N PRO A 54 -6.90 5.14 -5.91
CA PRO A 54 -8.22 4.71 -6.37
C PRO A 54 -8.09 4.03 -7.73
N LYS A 55 -8.62 2.81 -7.85
CA LYS A 55 -8.48 1.99 -9.08
C LYS A 55 -7.02 1.77 -9.49
N ALA A 56 -6.15 1.72 -8.48
CA ALA A 56 -4.71 1.59 -8.58
C ALA A 56 -3.96 2.67 -9.39
N GLU A 57 -4.53 3.88 -9.46
CA GLU A 57 -3.84 5.04 -10.00
C GLU A 57 -2.81 5.58 -9.00
N VAL A 58 -1.61 5.93 -9.46
CA VAL A 58 -0.53 6.43 -8.60
C VAL A 58 -0.46 7.95 -8.69
N ASP A 59 -0.44 8.65 -7.56
CA ASP A 59 -0.29 10.10 -7.53
C ASP A 59 1.12 10.52 -7.97
N VAL A 60 1.20 11.13 -9.14
CA VAL A 60 2.44 11.59 -9.77
C VAL A 60 3.08 12.78 -9.05
N ASN A 61 2.37 13.46 -8.14
CA ASN A 61 2.91 14.57 -7.36
C ASN A 61 3.69 14.10 -6.12
N GLN A 62 3.64 12.80 -5.80
CA GLN A 62 4.44 12.22 -4.74
C GLN A 62 5.82 11.80 -5.23
N ASN A 63 6.81 11.90 -4.35
CA ASN A 63 8.20 11.55 -4.64
C ASN A 63 8.74 10.38 -3.79
N ARG A 64 7.89 9.82 -2.92
CA ARG A 64 8.23 8.69 -2.05
C ARG A 64 7.02 7.79 -1.88
N PHE A 65 7.19 6.50 -2.13
CA PHE A 65 6.12 5.50 -2.06
C PHE A 65 6.52 4.35 -1.12
N ASP A 66 5.76 4.13 -0.06
CA ASP A 66 5.93 2.98 0.81
C ASP A 66 4.66 2.13 0.88
N VAL A 67 3.50 2.78 1.03
CA VAL A 67 2.19 2.15 1.08
C VAL A 67 1.19 2.93 0.23
N LEU A 68 0.46 2.23 -0.65
CA LEU A 68 -0.68 2.79 -1.38
C LEU A 68 -1.97 2.05 -1.01
N LEU A 69 -3.07 2.77 -0.83
CA LEU A 69 -4.36 2.19 -0.49
C LEU A 69 -5.41 2.47 -1.56
N ASP A 70 -5.97 1.40 -2.08
CA ASP A 70 -7.20 1.42 -2.86
C ASP A 70 -8.38 1.05 -1.96
N GLU A 71 -9.31 1.98 -1.79
CA GLU A 71 -10.46 1.80 -0.91
C GLU A 71 -11.53 0.85 -1.49
N GLY A 72 -11.39 0.43 -2.75
CA GLY A 72 -12.42 -0.34 -3.42
C GLY A 72 -13.51 0.54 -4.03
N ASP A 73 -14.27 -0.05 -4.95
CA ASP A 73 -15.48 0.53 -5.51
C ASP A 73 -16.39 -0.63 -5.98
N PHE A 74 -17.56 -0.35 -6.54
CA PHE A 74 -18.43 -1.38 -7.09
C PHE A 74 -17.70 -2.24 -8.14
N GLY A 75 -17.56 -3.54 -7.86
CA GLY A 75 -16.84 -4.48 -8.73
C GLY A 75 -15.32 -4.40 -8.63
N TRP A 76 -14.78 -3.63 -7.68
CA TRP A 76 -13.36 -3.42 -7.46
C TRP A 76 -12.97 -3.74 -6.02
N GLU A 77 -12.13 -4.75 -5.83
CA GLU A 77 -11.75 -5.17 -4.48
C GLU A 77 -10.80 -4.16 -3.82
N PRO A 78 -11.09 -3.74 -2.58
CA PRO A 78 -10.16 -2.92 -1.81
C PRO A 78 -8.82 -3.61 -1.63
N THR A 79 -7.74 -2.86 -1.84
CA THR A 79 -6.39 -3.42 -1.91
C THR A 79 -5.38 -2.49 -1.25
N LEU A 80 -4.50 -3.04 -0.42
CA LEU A 80 -3.37 -2.33 0.17
C LEU A 80 -2.08 -2.79 -0.52
N TYR A 81 -1.42 -1.87 -1.23
CA TYR A 81 -0.16 -2.12 -1.90
C TYR A 81 1.00 -1.66 -1.01
N ILE A 82 2.04 -2.50 -0.95
CA ILE A 82 3.28 -2.22 -0.25
C ILE A 82 4.38 -2.33 -1.29
N VAL A 83 5.22 -1.30 -1.41
CA VAL A 83 6.33 -1.27 -2.37
C VAL A 83 7.66 -1.15 -1.63
N ALA A 84 8.75 -1.66 -2.19
CA ALA A 84 10.08 -1.63 -1.59
C ALA A 84 11.19 -1.71 -2.65
N HIS A 85 12.45 -1.53 -2.23
CA HIS A 85 13.59 -1.57 -3.15
C HIS A 85 13.93 -2.97 -3.63
N ASN A 86 13.60 -3.98 -2.83
CA ASN A 86 13.87 -5.38 -3.14
C ASN A 86 12.89 -6.29 -2.37
N PRO A 87 12.80 -7.58 -2.73
CA PRO A 87 11.86 -8.50 -2.08
C PRO A 87 12.10 -8.75 -0.59
N LEU A 88 13.35 -8.65 -0.10
CA LEU A 88 13.65 -8.86 1.32
C LEU A 88 13.09 -7.70 2.16
N GLU A 89 13.38 -6.47 1.76
CA GLU A 89 12.82 -5.27 2.38
C GLU A 89 11.28 -5.28 2.31
N LEU A 90 10.71 -5.75 1.20
CA LEU A 90 9.26 -5.87 1.04
C LEU A 90 8.62 -6.76 2.11
N VAL A 91 9.25 -7.91 2.40
CA VAL A 91 8.75 -8.85 3.42
C VAL A 91 8.82 -8.20 4.80
N ASP A 92 9.96 -7.59 5.15
CA ASP A 92 10.13 -6.92 6.45
C ASP A 92 9.11 -5.79 6.64
N ARG A 93 8.95 -4.94 5.62
CA ARG A 93 7.98 -3.84 5.59
C ARG A 93 6.54 -4.34 5.74
N THR A 94 6.23 -5.46 5.10
CA THR A 94 4.90 -6.10 5.21
C THR A 94 4.64 -6.58 6.63
N HIS A 95 5.62 -7.23 7.28
CA HIS A 95 5.50 -7.65 8.66
C HIS A 95 5.33 -6.47 9.63
N GLN A 96 6.13 -5.41 9.46
CA GLN A 96 6.03 -4.18 10.25
C GLN A 96 4.66 -3.53 10.13
N LEU A 97 4.16 -3.36 8.90
CA LEU A 97 2.84 -2.77 8.65
C LEU A 97 1.71 -3.62 9.24
N VAL A 98 1.74 -4.94 9.05
CA VAL A 98 0.73 -5.84 9.63
C VAL A 98 0.77 -5.82 11.17
N GLY A 99 1.96 -5.69 11.76
CA GLY A 99 2.11 -5.51 13.21
C GLY A 99 1.45 -4.22 13.69
N ALA A 100 1.83 -3.08 13.11
CA ALA A 100 1.26 -1.77 13.45
C ALA A 100 -0.26 -1.71 13.25
N LEU A 101 -0.78 -2.32 12.17
CA LEU A 101 -2.22 -2.39 11.92
C LEU A 101 -2.98 -3.15 13.02
N LYS A 102 -2.39 -4.18 13.62
CA LYS A 102 -3.00 -4.91 14.74
C LYS A 102 -3.01 -4.08 16.01
N GLU A 103 -1.98 -3.28 16.24
CA GLU A 103 -1.89 -2.39 17.41
C GLU A 103 -2.88 -1.22 17.31
N VAL A 104 -3.04 -0.64 16.13
CA VAL A 104 -3.98 0.49 15.90
C VAL A 104 -5.44 0.04 15.92
N ALA A 105 -5.72 -1.23 15.61
CA ALA A 105 -7.06 -1.80 15.62
C ALA A 105 -7.49 -2.41 16.97
N ALA A 106 -6.58 -2.51 17.94
CA ALA A 106 -6.83 -2.96 19.31
C ALA A 106 -7.45 -1.84 20.16
#